data_AF-A0A520IFN1-F1
#
_entry.id   AF-A0A520IFN1-F1
#
_cell.length_a   1.000
_cell.length_b   1.000
_cell.length_c   1.000
_cell.angle_alpha   90.00
_cell.angle_beta   90.00
_cell.angle_gamma   90.00
#
_symmetry.space_group_name_H-M   'P 1'
#
loop_
_entity.id
_entity.type
_entity.pdbx_description
1 polymer ?
#
loop_
_entity_poly.entity_id
_entity_poly.type
_entity_poly.pdbx_seq_one_letter_code
_entity_poly.pdbx_strand_id
1 'polypeptide(L)'
;MVDQVKKVCVIGAGVMGAGIAAQVANAGIPVLLLDIVPREGDDRDAVAKGAVAKMLKTDPAPFMSKRAAKLVETGNIDDHLDRVAECDWIVEAIVERLDIKQALYAKLEALKRPGTAVSSNTSTIPLGHLVDGRSDQFKADFLITHFFNPPRYMRLVEIVRGEHTDVAVAGKVEDFVDRFMGKRIVRAKDTPGFIANRIGTYWLAIAINAAMDQGLTVEEADQIGGRPMGVPKTGIFGLVDLVGVDLMPLLSKSLSSTLPAGDPYFDTVRDMPLVDKMIAEGFTGRKGKGGFYRFDKATRTKLSLDLATGEYRPEAKPADLPGKTGKDLAALIAEPGKIGTYAWTILGNTLSYAAMLVGEAADDVVAIDDAMKLGYNWKYGPFELIDRMGPGVLAARLADEGRDVPAILTTAGDRPFY
;
A
#
# COMPACT_ATOMS: atom_id res chain seq x y z
N MET A 1 15.27 -17.71 25.14
CA MET A 1 14.35 -17.95 24.02
C MET A 1 13.27 -16.91 24.11
N VAL A 2 13.03 -16.14 23.05
CA VAL A 2 11.90 -15.21 22.98
C VAL A 2 10.62 -16.08 22.94
N ASP A 3 9.61 -15.75 23.75
CA ASP A 3 8.31 -16.45 23.69
C ASP A 3 7.76 -16.36 22.27
N GLN A 4 7.61 -17.52 21.64
CA GLN A 4 7.23 -17.67 20.24
C GLN A 4 5.71 -17.45 20.05
N VAL A 5 5.33 -16.80 18.95
CA VAL A 5 3.92 -16.71 18.52
C VAL A 5 3.41 -18.10 18.11
N LYS A 6 2.39 -18.61 18.82
CA LYS A 6 1.81 -19.96 18.63
C LYS A 6 0.35 -19.93 18.22
N LYS A 7 -0.39 -18.85 18.49
CA LYS A 7 -1.77 -18.64 17.98
C LYS A 7 -2.00 -17.16 17.71
N VAL A 8 -2.62 -16.85 16.58
CA VAL A 8 -2.92 -15.47 16.17
C VAL A 8 -4.42 -15.28 16.08
N CYS A 9 -4.94 -14.16 16.55
CA CYS A 9 -6.31 -13.73 16.22
C CYS A 9 -6.23 -12.67 15.12
N VAL A 10 -7.07 -12.78 14.10
CA VAL A 10 -7.28 -11.73 13.10
C VAL A 10 -8.74 -11.29 13.17
N ILE A 11 -8.97 -9.99 13.36
CA ILE A 11 -10.30 -9.40 13.51
C ILE A 11 -10.61 -8.56 12.27
N GLY A 12 -11.66 -8.96 11.56
CA GLY A 12 -12.03 -8.48 10.23
C GLY A 12 -11.76 -9.58 9.18
N ALA A 13 -12.81 -10.12 8.58
CA ALA A 13 -12.75 -11.15 7.55
C ALA A 13 -12.97 -10.59 6.12
N GLY A 14 -12.70 -9.28 5.95
CA GLY A 14 -12.55 -8.65 4.65
C GLY A 14 -11.33 -9.17 3.86
N VAL A 15 -11.06 -8.60 2.70
CA VAL A 15 -9.97 -9.06 1.80
C VAL A 15 -8.61 -9.14 2.51
N MET A 16 -8.24 -8.08 3.24
CA MET A 16 -6.95 -8.01 3.93
C MET A 16 -6.89 -8.95 5.13
N GLY A 17 -7.85 -8.85 6.07
CA GLY A 17 -7.80 -9.69 7.29
C GLY A 17 -7.91 -11.18 6.99
N ALA A 18 -8.78 -11.59 6.06
CA ALA A 18 -8.82 -12.98 5.59
C ALA A 18 -7.48 -13.40 4.95
N GLY A 19 -6.87 -12.54 4.11
CA GLY A 19 -5.57 -12.79 3.50
C GLY A 19 -4.42 -12.89 4.51
N ILE A 20 -4.44 -12.07 5.57
CA ILE A 20 -3.48 -12.13 6.69
C ILE A 20 -3.66 -13.44 7.45
N ALA A 21 -4.90 -13.81 7.78
CA ALA A 21 -5.20 -15.10 8.42
C ALA A 21 -4.69 -16.28 7.58
N ALA A 22 -4.87 -16.23 6.26
CA ALA A 22 -4.33 -17.23 5.37
C ALA A 22 -2.79 -17.27 5.38
N GLN A 23 -2.12 -16.11 5.42
CA GLN A 23 -0.67 -16.06 5.45
C GLN A 23 -0.07 -16.56 6.78
N VAL A 24 -0.71 -16.25 7.91
CA VAL A 24 -0.31 -16.81 9.21
C VAL A 24 -0.52 -18.33 9.22
N ALA A 25 -1.65 -18.81 8.68
CA ALA A 25 -1.90 -20.25 8.55
C ALA A 25 -0.91 -20.94 7.59
N ASN A 26 -0.45 -20.26 6.54
CA ASN A 26 0.60 -20.77 5.65
C ASN A 26 1.94 -20.95 6.39
N ALA A 27 2.21 -20.14 7.41
CA ALA A 27 3.36 -20.29 8.31
C ALA A 27 3.20 -21.44 9.32
N GLY A 28 2.08 -22.18 9.27
CA GLY A 28 1.82 -23.34 10.13
C GLY A 28 1.23 -22.99 11.50
N ILE A 29 0.82 -21.75 11.71
CA ILE A 29 0.28 -21.26 12.99
C ILE A 29 -1.27 -21.26 12.97
N PRO A 30 -1.93 -21.80 14.00
CA PRO A 30 -3.37 -21.66 14.21
C PRO A 30 -3.84 -20.20 14.24
N VAL A 31 -4.96 -19.93 13.57
CA VAL A 31 -5.55 -18.59 13.48
C VAL A 31 -7.01 -18.61 13.88
N LEU A 32 -7.40 -17.69 14.76
CA LEU A 32 -8.79 -17.36 15.04
C LEU A 32 -9.20 -16.15 14.18
N LEU A 33 -10.03 -16.36 13.16
CA LEU A 33 -10.58 -15.31 12.31
C LEU A 33 -11.97 -14.90 12.82
N LEU A 34 -12.09 -13.67 13.29
CA LEU A 34 -13.34 -13.10 13.80
C LEU A 34 -13.85 -12.02 12.86
N ASP A 35 -15.17 -11.90 12.73
CA ASP A 35 -15.83 -10.74 12.13
C ASP A 35 -17.15 -10.43 12.86
N ILE A 36 -17.87 -9.41 12.43
CA ILE A 36 -19.20 -9.08 12.92
C ILE A 36 -20.20 -10.20 12.65
N VAL A 37 -21.23 -10.29 13.51
CA VAL A 37 -22.40 -11.11 13.24
C VAL A 37 -23.13 -10.54 12.01
N PRO A 38 -23.50 -11.37 11.01
CA PRO A 38 -24.26 -10.89 9.88
C PRO A 38 -25.63 -10.36 10.32
N ARG A 39 -26.15 -9.34 9.64
CA ARG A 39 -27.47 -8.77 9.95
C ARG A 39 -28.63 -9.72 9.64
N GLU A 40 -28.39 -10.69 8.75
CA GLU A 40 -29.39 -11.63 8.25
C GLU A 40 -28.80 -13.05 8.21
N GLY A 41 -29.67 -14.06 8.35
CA GLY A 41 -29.30 -15.48 8.35
C GLY A 41 -29.12 -16.08 9.76
N ASP A 42 -29.16 -17.41 9.83
CA ASP A 42 -29.12 -18.14 11.11
C ASP A 42 -27.69 -18.47 11.58
N ASP A 43 -26.71 -18.50 10.67
CA ASP A 43 -25.31 -18.77 11.01
C ASP A 43 -24.57 -17.47 11.39
N ARG A 44 -24.38 -17.27 12.70
CA ARG A 44 -23.73 -16.08 13.27
C ARG A 44 -22.26 -15.92 12.85
N ASP A 45 -21.61 -16.98 12.40
CA ASP A 45 -20.21 -16.97 11.93
C ASP A 45 -20.11 -16.91 10.40
N ALA A 46 -21.22 -16.72 9.69
CA ALA A 46 -21.27 -16.83 8.22
C ALA A 46 -20.30 -15.89 7.50
N VAL A 47 -20.00 -14.72 8.08
CA VAL A 47 -19.05 -13.75 7.51
C VAL A 47 -17.64 -14.34 7.45
N ALA A 48 -17.12 -14.80 8.59
CA ALA A 48 -15.79 -15.40 8.68
C ALA A 48 -15.70 -16.73 7.90
N LYS A 49 -16.72 -17.60 8.01
CA LYS A 49 -16.81 -18.86 7.23
C LYS A 49 -16.83 -18.60 5.73
N GLY A 50 -17.63 -17.63 5.29
CA GLY A 50 -17.74 -17.21 3.90
C GLY A 50 -16.43 -16.68 3.34
N ALA A 51 -15.68 -15.90 4.14
CA ALA A 51 -14.36 -15.41 3.76
C ALA A 51 -13.37 -16.54 3.51
N VAL A 52 -13.28 -17.54 4.40
CA VAL A 52 -12.42 -18.72 4.21
C VAL A 52 -12.84 -19.51 2.97
N ALA A 53 -14.14 -19.74 2.79
CA ALA A 53 -14.67 -20.44 1.61
C ALA A 53 -14.36 -19.70 0.30
N LYS A 54 -14.41 -18.36 0.31
CA LYS A 54 -14.04 -17.51 -0.83
C LYS A 54 -12.55 -17.58 -1.13
N MET A 55 -11.70 -17.51 -0.11
CA MET A 55 -10.24 -17.62 -0.27
C MET A 55 -9.82 -18.94 -0.90
N LEU A 56 -10.47 -20.06 -0.53
CA LEU A 56 -10.21 -21.37 -1.14
C LEU A 56 -10.49 -21.43 -2.65
N LYS A 57 -11.26 -20.48 -3.19
CA LYS A 57 -11.63 -20.39 -4.61
C LYS A 57 -10.97 -19.20 -5.33
N THR A 58 -10.22 -18.36 -4.60
CA THR A 58 -9.62 -17.15 -5.16
C THR A 58 -8.36 -17.49 -5.95
N ASP A 59 -8.16 -16.79 -7.08
CA ASP A 59 -6.96 -16.88 -7.91
C ASP A 59 -6.36 -15.47 -8.08
N PRO A 60 -5.08 -15.24 -7.72
CA PRO A 60 -4.13 -16.21 -7.20
C PRO A 60 -4.44 -16.64 -5.76
N ALA A 61 -4.17 -17.91 -5.43
CA ALA A 61 -4.61 -18.54 -4.18
C ALA A 61 -4.00 -17.88 -2.92
N PRO A 62 -4.80 -17.46 -1.92
CA PRO A 62 -4.28 -16.98 -0.63
C PRO A 62 -3.63 -18.09 0.22
N PHE A 63 -4.19 -19.31 0.20
CA PHE A 63 -3.63 -20.46 0.91
C PHE A 63 -2.60 -21.22 0.05
N MET A 64 -1.50 -21.66 0.67
CA MET A 64 -0.51 -22.54 0.06
C MET A 64 -0.96 -24.00 0.03
N SER A 65 -1.88 -24.41 0.91
CA SER A 65 -2.43 -25.77 0.93
C SER A 65 -3.79 -25.83 1.64
N LYS A 66 -4.55 -26.91 1.39
CA LYS A 66 -5.77 -27.22 2.17
C LYS A 66 -5.48 -27.47 3.65
N ARG A 67 -4.26 -27.93 3.99
CA ARG A 67 -3.83 -28.12 5.39
C ARG A 67 -3.69 -26.78 6.11
N ALA A 68 -3.12 -25.77 5.44
CA ALA A 68 -3.07 -24.41 5.99
C ALA A 68 -4.48 -23.88 6.26
N ALA A 69 -5.42 -24.03 5.33
CA ALA A 69 -6.80 -23.58 5.53
C ALA A 69 -7.49 -24.22 6.76
N LYS A 70 -7.13 -25.47 7.13
CA LYS A 70 -7.65 -26.14 8.35
C LYS A 70 -7.13 -25.54 9.66
N LEU A 71 -6.09 -24.72 9.63
CA LEU A 71 -5.59 -24.00 10.80
C LEU A 71 -6.39 -22.73 11.09
N VAL A 72 -7.29 -22.32 10.19
CA VAL A 72 -8.16 -21.16 10.39
C VAL A 72 -9.45 -21.62 11.04
N GLU A 73 -9.62 -21.24 12.30
CA GLU A 73 -10.87 -21.32 13.02
C GLU A 73 -11.65 -20.02 12.82
N THR A 74 -12.95 -20.12 12.52
CA THR A 74 -13.81 -18.97 12.26
C THR A 74 -14.78 -18.75 13.41
N GLY A 75 -15.00 -17.50 13.78
CA GLY A 75 -16.02 -17.10 14.74
C GLY A 75 -16.50 -15.68 14.49
N ASN A 76 -17.21 -15.13 15.47
CA ASN A 76 -17.70 -13.75 15.47
C ASN A 76 -17.29 -12.98 16.73
N ILE A 77 -17.25 -11.65 16.63
CA ILE A 77 -16.81 -10.76 17.71
C ILE A 77 -17.74 -10.82 18.93
N ASP A 78 -19.05 -11.00 18.74
CA ASP A 78 -20.00 -10.94 19.85
C ASP A 78 -19.89 -12.17 20.76
N ASP A 79 -19.67 -13.35 20.18
CA ASP A 79 -19.70 -14.62 20.91
C ASP A 79 -18.31 -15.15 21.29
N HIS A 80 -17.24 -14.70 20.60
CA HIS A 80 -15.93 -15.36 20.67
C HIS A 80 -14.74 -14.43 20.93
N LEU A 81 -14.96 -13.13 21.18
CA LEU A 81 -13.87 -12.17 21.39
C LEU A 81 -13.06 -12.48 22.65
N ASP A 82 -13.64 -13.11 23.67
CA ASP A 82 -12.94 -13.56 24.88
C ASP A 82 -11.77 -14.50 24.58
N ARG A 83 -11.84 -15.25 23.48
CA ARG A 83 -10.80 -16.19 23.04
C ARG A 83 -9.52 -15.51 22.54
N VAL A 84 -9.50 -14.17 22.43
CA VAL A 84 -8.23 -13.43 22.27
C VAL A 84 -7.29 -13.67 23.44
N ALA A 85 -7.81 -14.05 24.62
CA ALA A 85 -7.04 -14.49 25.77
C ALA A 85 -6.23 -15.78 25.52
N GLU A 86 -6.48 -16.51 24.42
CA GLU A 86 -5.70 -17.68 24.00
C GLU A 86 -4.56 -17.32 23.04
N CYS A 87 -4.55 -16.10 22.49
CA CYS A 87 -3.68 -15.70 21.38
C CYS A 87 -2.45 -14.91 21.85
N ASP A 88 -1.33 -15.09 21.14
CA ASP A 88 -0.06 -14.41 21.42
C ASP A 88 0.07 -13.10 20.63
N TRP A 89 -0.68 -12.98 19.54
CA TRP A 89 -0.74 -11.80 18.70
C TRP A 89 -2.17 -11.63 18.14
N ILE A 90 -2.68 -10.40 18.20
CA ILE A 90 -4.00 -10.01 17.70
C ILE A 90 -3.80 -8.97 16.59
N VAL A 91 -4.36 -9.20 15.41
CA VAL A 91 -4.30 -8.29 14.26
C VAL A 91 -5.69 -7.73 13.97
N GLU A 92 -5.83 -6.42 14.07
CA GLU A 92 -7.03 -5.70 13.66
C GLU A 92 -6.93 -5.31 12.18
N ALA A 93 -7.91 -5.74 11.39
CA ALA A 93 -8.07 -5.45 9.96
C ALA A 93 -9.55 -5.18 9.63
N ILE A 94 -10.21 -4.37 10.45
CA ILE A 94 -11.60 -3.91 10.28
C ILE A 94 -11.66 -2.62 9.46
N VAL A 95 -12.87 -2.09 9.28
CA VAL A 95 -13.12 -0.84 8.54
C VAL A 95 -12.24 0.30 9.02
N GLU A 96 -11.78 1.13 8.08
CA GLU A 96 -10.88 2.27 8.33
C GLU A 96 -11.62 3.46 8.96
N ARG A 97 -12.09 3.26 10.19
CA ARG A 97 -12.80 4.23 11.01
C ARG A 97 -12.27 4.23 12.44
N LEU A 98 -11.73 5.37 12.86
CA LEU A 98 -11.06 5.52 14.15
C LEU A 98 -11.96 5.14 15.34
N ASP A 99 -13.21 5.60 15.34
CA ASP A 99 -14.17 5.35 16.41
C ASP A 99 -14.48 3.87 16.60
N ILE A 100 -14.61 3.12 15.50
CA ILE A 100 -14.87 1.68 15.53
C ILE A 100 -13.62 0.92 16.00
N LYS A 101 -12.42 1.30 15.53
CA LYS A 101 -11.16 0.69 15.96
C LYS A 101 -10.91 0.90 17.46
N GLN A 102 -11.06 2.13 17.96
CA GLN A 102 -10.91 2.42 19.39
C GLN A 102 -11.93 1.66 20.26
N ALA A 103 -13.18 1.54 19.81
CA ALA A 103 -14.19 0.75 20.51
C ALA A 103 -13.82 -0.75 20.59
N LEU A 104 -13.23 -1.30 19.53
CA LEU A 104 -12.70 -2.67 19.56
C LEU A 104 -11.51 -2.78 20.53
N TYR A 105 -10.57 -1.83 20.50
CA TYR A 105 -9.41 -1.85 21.39
C TYR A 105 -9.78 -1.79 22.87
N ALA A 106 -10.84 -1.06 23.22
CA ALA A 106 -11.36 -1.04 24.58
C ALA A 106 -11.84 -2.44 25.05
N LYS A 107 -12.47 -3.20 24.16
CA LYS A 107 -12.86 -4.59 24.46
C LYS A 107 -11.64 -5.51 24.55
N LEU A 108 -10.68 -5.37 23.63
CA LEU A 108 -9.44 -6.16 23.63
C LEU A 108 -8.61 -5.92 24.89
N GLU A 109 -8.52 -4.69 25.36
CA GLU A 109 -7.79 -4.32 26.57
C GLU A 109 -8.30 -5.06 27.81
N ALA A 110 -9.62 -5.29 27.89
CA ALA A 110 -10.23 -6.02 29.01
C ALA A 110 -10.07 -7.55 28.92
N LEU A 111 -9.80 -8.10 27.73
CA LEU A 111 -9.84 -9.55 27.46
C LEU A 111 -8.45 -10.15 27.18
N LYS A 112 -7.52 -9.37 26.63
CA LYS A 112 -6.18 -9.87 26.28
C LYS A 112 -5.37 -10.19 27.52
N ARG A 113 -4.47 -11.17 27.40
CA ARG A 113 -3.45 -11.39 28.44
C ARG A 113 -2.43 -10.25 28.42
N PRO A 114 -1.85 -9.86 29.58
CA PRO A 114 -0.72 -8.93 29.61
C PRO A 114 0.43 -9.41 28.71
N GLY A 115 1.03 -8.51 27.93
CA GLY A 115 2.13 -8.84 27.02
C GLY A 115 1.73 -9.54 25.71
N THR A 116 0.43 -9.75 25.44
CA THR A 116 -0.07 -10.15 24.12
C THR A 116 -0.03 -8.95 23.18
N ALA A 117 0.68 -9.09 22.05
CA ALA A 117 0.79 -8.02 21.06
C ALA A 117 -0.56 -7.75 20.39
N VAL A 118 -0.92 -6.49 20.23
CA VAL A 118 -2.07 -6.04 19.42
C VAL A 118 -1.54 -5.19 18.29
N SER A 119 -1.88 -5.50 17.04
CA SER A 119 -1.51 -4.66 15.91
C SER A 119 -2.69 -4.25 15.06
N SER A 120 -2.56 -3.11 14.38
CA SER A 120 -3.48 -2.68 13.33
C SER A 120 -2.85 -2.87 11.96
N ASN A 121 -3.65 -3.28 10.98
CA ASN A 121 -3.34 -3.24 9.55
C ASN A 121 -3.80 -1.93 8.89
N THR A 122 -4.05 -0.87 9.66
CA THR A 122 -4.38 0.46 9.10
C THR A 122 -3.36 0.87 8.03
N SER A 123 -3.81 1.61 7.03
CA SER A 123 -2.97 2.09 5.93
C SER A 123 -2.63 3.58 6.04
N THR A 124 -3.37 4.34 6.84
CA THR A 124 -3.24 5.81 6.90
C THR A 124 -3.47 6.43 8.29
N ILE A 125 -4.10 5.73 9.24
CA ILE A 125 -4.38 6.30 10.57
C ILE A 125 -3.10 6.21 11.43
N PRO A 126 -2.62 7.33 12.00
CA PRO A 126 -1.48 7.29 12.91
C PRO A 126 -1.72 6.43 14.15
N LEU A 127 -0.70 5.70 14.59
CA LEU A 127 -0.72 4.84 15.78
C LEU A 127 -1.14 5.63 17.02
N GLY A 128 -0.62 6.84 17.19
CA GLY A 128 -0.98 7.71 18.32
C GLY A 128 -2.49 7.91 18.47
N HIS A 129 -3.21 8.09 17.35
CA HIS A 129 -4.68 8.22 17.37
C HIS A 129 -5.37 6.89 17.70
N LEU A 130 -4.86 5.77 17.20
CA LEU A 130 -5.45 4.44 17.44
C LEU A 130 -5.49 4.09 18.93
N VAL A 131 -4.43 4.41 19.67
CA VAL A 131 -4.29 4.04 21.09
C VAL A 131 -4.68 5.18 22.05
N ASP A 132 -5.25 6.26 21.54
CA ASP A 132 -5.68 7.37 22.39
C ASP A 132 -6.73 6.91 23.43
N GLY A 133 -6.56 7.42 24.65
CA GLY A 133 -7.37 7.01 25.81
C GLY A 133 -7.23 5.55 26.27
N ARG A 134 -6.25 4.78 25.76
CA ARG A 134 -5.90 3.44 26.28
C ARG A 134 -4.89 3.53 27.43
N SER A 135 -4.76 2.46 28.22
CA SER A 135 -3.76 2.39 29.30
C SER A 135 -2.34 2.33 28.75
N ASP A 136 -1.36 2.72 29.56
CA ASP A 136 0.06 2.63 29.20
C ASP A 136 0.48 1.21 28.87
N GLN A 137 -0.07 0.21 29.56
CA GLN A 137 0.18 -1.20 29.26
C GLN A 137 -0.36 -1.57 27.86
N PHE A 138 -1.55 -1.11 27.49
CA PHE A 138 -2.08 -1.38 26.15
C PHE A 138 -1.26 -0.68 25.06
N LYS A 139 -0.84 0.56 25.30
CA LYS A 139 0.06 1.29 24.38
C LYS A 139 1.40 0.57 24.22
N ALA A 140 1.95 0.01 25.30
CA ALA A 140 3.16 -0.80 25.27
C ALA A 140 2.99 -2.10 24.47
N ASP A 141 1.82 -2.71 24.53
CA ASP A 141 1.50 -3.94 23.79
C ASP A 141 1.13 -3.69 22.31
N PHE A 142 1.05 -2.42 21.85
CA PHE A 142 0.50 -2.06 20.55
C PHE A 142 1.55 -1.66 19.51
N LEU A 143 1.33 -2.06 18.25
CA LEU A 143 2.13 -1.66 17.08
C LEU A 143 1.26 -1.60 15.81
N ILE A 144 1.79 -1.12 14.68
CA ILE A 144 1.16 -1.31 13.37
C ILE A 144 1.92 -2.38 12.60
N THR A 145 1.16 -3.28 11.95
CA THR A 145 1.67 -4.28 11.02
C THR A 145 0.93 -4.11 9.71
N HIS A 146 1.42 -3.22 8.85
CA HIS A 146 0.75 -2.86 7.61
C HIS A 146 1.18 -3.83 6.49
N PHE A 147 0.29 -4.77 6.17
CA PHE A 147 0.43 -5.73 5.08
C PHE A 147 -0.06 -5.14 3.76
N PHE A 148 0.54 -5.59 2.66
CA PHE A 148 0.18 -5.17 1.31
C PHE A 148 -0.66 -6.22 0.59
N ASN A 149 -1.66 -5.78 -0.17
CA ASN A 149 -2.57 -6.68 -0.89
C ASN A 149 -1.92 -7.22 -2.18
N PRO A 150 -1.91 -8.54 -2.45
CA PRO A 150 -2.37 -9.62 -1.58
C PRO A 150 -1.33 -10.07 -0.55
N PRO A 151 -1.70 -10.31 0.74
CA PRO A 151 -0.75 -10.59 1.82
C PRO A 151 0.13 -11.82 1.62
N ARG A 152 -0.25 -12.79 0.78
CA ARG A 152 0.63 -13.92 0.43
C ARG A 152 1.78 -13.48 -0.48
N TYR A 153 1.47 -12.70 -1.50
CA TYR A 153 2.38 -12.44 -2.63
C TYR A 153 3.24 -11.20 -2.41
N MET A 154 2.69 -10.18 -1.77
CA MET A 154 3.43 -8.98 -1.42
C MET A 154 4.38 -9.30 -0.26
N ARG A 155 5.67 -9.00 -0.44
CA ARG A 155 6.72 -9.35 0.53
C ARG A 155 6.80 -8.36 1.70
N LEU A 156 6.42 -7.11 1.46
CA LEU A 156 6.53 -6.04 2.43
C LEU A 156 5.54 -6.19 3.59
N VAL A 157 6.04 -5.94 4.80
CA VAL A 157 5.23 -5.52 5.95
C VAL A 157 5.91 -4.29 6.53
N GLU A 158 5.18 -3.17 6.58
CA GLU A 158 5.64 -2.00 7.31
C GLU A 158 5.31 -2.17 8.80
N ILE A 159 6.30 -1.96 9.66
CA ILE A 159 6.15 -2.00 11.11
C ILE A 159 6.33 -0.59 11.64
N VAL A 160 5.30 -0.08 12.33
CA VAL A 160 5.35 1.21 13.03
C VAL A 160 5.22 0.96 14.52
N ARG A 161 6.13 1.56 15.27
CA ARG A 161 6.15 1.54 16.74
C ARG A 161 5.81 2.94 17.23
N GLY A 162 4.94 3.03 18.22
CA GLY A 162 4.69 4.26 18.95
C GLY A 162 5.80 4.53 19.96
N GLU A 163 5.84 5.72 20.52
CA GLU A 163 6.79 6.11 21.57
C GLU A 163 6.74 5.14 22.77
N HIS A 164 5.56 4.63 23.09
CA HIS A 164 5.34 3.74 24.24
C HIS A 164 5.44 2.25 23.90
N THR A 165 5.52 1.87 22.62
CA THR A 165 5.54 0.46 22.21
C THR A 165 6.74 -0.28 22.82
N ASP A 166 6.48 -1.38 23.52
CA ASP A 166 7.53 -2.24 24.07
C ASP A 166 8.29 -2.92 22.92
N VAL A 167 9.59 -2.65 22.86
CA VAL A 167 10.52 -3.20 21.87
C VAL A 167 10.57 -4.73 21.90
N ALA A 168 10.40 -5.36 23.07
CA ALA A 168 10.38 -6.82 23.20
C ALA A 168 9.07 -7.41 22.65
N VAL A 169 7.93 -6.76 22.88
CA VAL A 169 6.63 -7.18 22.30
C VAL A 169 6.65 -7.02 20.79
N ALA A 170 7.10 -5.87 20.28
CA ALA A 170 7.26 -5.66 18.84
C ALA A 170 8.27 -6.65 18.24
N GLY A 171 9.38 -6.91 18.93
CA GLY A 171 10.41 -7.87 18.49
C GLY A 171 9.90 -9.29 18.31
N LYS A 172 8.93 -9.74 19.14
CA LYS A 172 8.26 -11.04 18.96
C LYS A 172 7.48 -11.11 17.65
N VAL A 173 6.72 -10.06 17.34
CA VAL A 173 5.94 -9.97 16.10
C VAL A 173 6.88 -9.86 14.90
N GLU A 174 7.92 -9.05 14.98
CA GLU A 174 8.92 -8.91 13.92
C GLU A 174 9.64 -10.22 13.62
N ASP A 175 10.11 -10.95 14.65
CA ASP A 175 10.77 -12.25 14.45
C ASP A 175 9.82 -13.26 13.77
N PHE A 176 8.55 -13.26 14.16
CA PHE A 176 7.53 -14.11 13.56
C PHE A 176 7.28 -13.76 12.07
N VAL A 177 7.06 -12.48 11.78
CA VAL A 177 6.78 -11.96 10.44
C VAL A 177 7.94 -12.25 9.49
N ASP A 178 9.19 -12.05 9.93
CA ASP A 178 10.37 -12.31 9.10
C ASP A 178 10.61 -13.81 8.91
N ARG A 179 10.79 -14.56 10.01
CA ARG A 179 11.29 -15.94 9.94
C ARG A 179 10.24 -17.00 9.60
N PHE A 180 8.99 -16.78 10.03
CA PHE A 180 7.92 -17.78 9.85
C PHE A 180 6.99 -17.43 8.70
N MET A 181 6.62 -16.15 8.56
CA MET A 181 5.79 -15.72 7.43
C MET A 181 6.59 -15.42 6.16
N GLY A 182 7.93 -15.33 6.26
CA GLY A 182 8.82 -15.07 5.13
C GLY A 182 8.65 -13.68 4.53
N LYS A 183 8.28 -12.69 5.36
CA LYS A 183 8.04 -11.30 4.96
C LYS A 183 9.26 -10.44 5.21
N ARG A 184 9.44 -9.41 4.39
CA ARG A 184 10.45 -8.40 4.64
C ARG A 184 9.83 -7.29 5.48
N ILE A 185 10.46 -7.03 6.62
CA ILE A 185 10.08 -5.93 7.49
C ILE A 185 10.80 -4.67 7.07
N VAL A 186 10.03 -3.60 6.90
CA VAL A 186 10.52 -2.23 6.82
C VAL A 186 9.98 -1.47 8.03
N ARG A 187 10.86 -0.83 8.80
CA ARG A 187 10.44 -0.03 9.94
C ARG A 187 10.11 1.37 9.45
N ALA A 188 8.89 1.81 9.70
CA ALA A 188 8.41 3.15 9.36
C ALA A 188 8.10 3.94 10.63
N LYS A 189 8.20 5.26 10.54
CA LYS A 189 7.76 6.18 11.58
C LYS A 189 6.26 6.38 11.52
N ASP A 190 5.69 6.83 12.64
CA ASP A 190 4.25 7.10 12.76
C ASP A 190 3.86 8.41 12.06
N THR A 191 3.91 8.36 10.73
CA THR A 191 3.52 9.47 9.85
C THR A 191 2.43 9.02 8.87
N PRO A 192 1.53 9.91 8.42
CA PRO A 192 0.46 9.55 7.50
C PRO A 192 0.93 8.81 6.25
N GLY A 193 0.35 7.64 6.00
CA GLY A 193 0.70 6.79 4.84
C GLY A 193 2.05 6.08 4.94
N PHE A 194 2.72 6.16 6.09
CA PHE A 194 4.02 5.54 6.38
C PHE A 194 5.04 5.88 5.29
N ILE A 195 5.60 4.87 4.62
CA ILE A 195 6.57 5.08 3.53
C ILE A 195 5.91 4.76 2.19
N ALA A 196 5.48 3.51 2.01
CA ALA A 196 5.08 3.02 0.69
C ALA A 196 3.80 3.70 0.18
N ASN A 197 2.76 3.82 1.02
CA ASN A 197 1.52 4.48 0.60
C ASN A 197 1.73 5.98 0.40
N ARG A 198 2.55 6.63 1.23
CA ARG A 198 2.87 8.04 1.10
C ARG A 198 3.53 8.34 -0.26
N ILE A 199 4.59 7.60 -0.62
CA ILE A 199 5.29 7.78 -1.90
C ILE A 199 4.46 7.26 -3.07
N GLY A 200 3.85 6.08 -2.94
CA GLY A 200 3.14 5.43 -4.03
C GLY A 200 1.86 6.15 -4.46
N THR A 201 1.11 6.72 -3.52
CA THR A 201 -0.06 7.54 -3.88
C THR A 201 0.34 8.89 -4.47
N TYR A 202 1.41 9.51 -3.97
CA TYR A 202 1.98 10.73 -4.55
C TYR A 202 2.43 10.50 -6.01
N TRP A 203 3.18 9.43 -6.24
CA TRP A 203 3.63 9.00 -7.57
C TRP A 203 2.47 8.80 -8.54
N LEU A 204 1.42 8.07 -8.13
CA LEU A 204 0.25 7.84 -8.96
C LEU A 204 -0.49 9.14 -9.27
N ALA A 205 -0.67 10.02 -8.27
CA ALA A 205 -1.36 11.30 -8.46
C ALA A 205 -0.60 12.20 -9.45
N ILE A 206 0.72 12.34 -9.30
CA ILE A 206 1.57 13.09 -10.24
C ILE A 206 1.47 12.51 -11.65
N ALA A 207 1.59 11.19 -11.78
CA ALA A 207 1.58 10.53 -13.08
C ALA A 207 0.24 10.71 -13.81
N ILE A 208 -0.88 10.54 -13.10
CA ILE A 208 -2.21 10.72 -13.68
C ILE A 208 -2.44 12.18 -14.07
N ASN A 209 -2.07 13.12 -13.19
CA ASN A 209 -2.21 14.55 -13.46
C ASN A 209 -1.40 14.95 -14.69
N ALA A 210 -0.14 14.55 -14.74
CA ALA A 210 0.75 14.88 -15.85
C ALA A 210 0.29 14.25 -17.18
N ALA A 211 -0.28 13.05 -17.16
CA ALA A 211 -0.80 12.41 -18.37
C ALA A 211 -1.99 13.18 -18.94
N MET A 212 -2.90 13.62 -18.08
CA MET A 212 -4.04 14.46 -18.49
C MET A 212 -3.57 15.82 -19.00
N ASP A 213 -2.68 16.50 -18.28
CA ASP A 213 -2.22 17.86 -18.60
C ASP A 213 -1.44 17.90 -19.92
N GLN A 214 -0.68 16.84 -20.21
CA GLN A 214 0.08 16.72 -21.45
C GLN A 214 -0.73 16.09 -22.59
N GLY A 215 -1.99 15.70 -22.36
CA GLY A 215 -2.84 15.04 -23.34
C GLY A 215 -2.19 13.76 -23.88
N LEU A 216 -1.69 12.92 -22.98
CA LEU A 216 -1.23 11.56 -23.27
C LEU A 216 -2.41 10.60 -23.22
N THR A 217 -2.34 9.54 -24.02
CA THR A 217 -3.21 8.38 -23.83
C THR A 217 -2.77 7.56 -22.62
N VAL A 218 -3.67 6.73 -22.07
CA VAL A 218 -3.33 5.82 -20.96
C VAL A 218 -2.21 4.85 -21.36
N GLU A 219 -2.19 4.42 -22.62
CA GLU A 219 -1.17 3.52 -23.15
C GLU A 219 0.21 4.18 -23.28
N GLU A 220 0.28 5.42 -23.75
CA GLU A 220 1.55 6.17 -23.80
C GLU A 220 2.07 6.43 -22.38
N ALA A 221 1.20 6.83 -21.47
CA ALA A 221 1.55 7.05 -20.07
C ALA A 221 2.11 5.79 -19.41
N ASP A 222 1.46 4.63 -19.60
CA ASP A 222 1.92 3.35 -19.06
C ASP A 222 3.21 2.84 -19.73
N GLN A 223 3.43 3.17 -21.01
CA GLN A 223 4.67 2.82 -21.72
C GLN A 223 5.86 3.66 -21.23
N ILE A 224 5.68 4.99 -21.12
CA ILE A 224 6.73 5.92 -20.65
C ILE A 224 7.03 5.68 -19.18
N GLY A 225 5.99 5.60 -18.34
CA GLY A 225 6.07 5.33 -16.91
C GLY A 225 6.33 3.87 -16.54
N GLY A 226 6.86 3.07 -17.46
CA GLY A 226 7.03 1.63 -17.30
C GLY A 226 8.47 1.21 -17.02
N ARG A 227 9.01 0.31 -17.86
CA ARG A 227 10.29 -0.38 -17.66
C ARG A 227 11.50 0.53 -17.38
N PRO A 228 11.70 1.68 -18.06
CA PRO A 228 12.89 2.52 -17.82
C PRO A 228 12.93 3.08 -16.39
N MET A 229 11.77 3.42 -15.83
CA MET A 229 11.61 3.89 -14.45
C MET A 229 11.62 2.76 -13.42
N GLY A 230 11.68 1.50 -13.86
CA GLY A 230 11.59 0.34 -12.98
C GLY A 230 10.18 0.01 -12.50
N VAL A 231 9.15 0.67 -13.01
CA VAL A 231 7.75 0.39 -12.67
C VAL A 231 7.32 -0.98 -13.26
N PRO A 232 6.47 -1.77 -12.56
CA PRO A 232 5.99 -3.05 -13.06
C PRO A 232 5.24 -2.93 -14.38
N LYS A 233 5.15 -4.04 -15.13
CA LYS A 233 4.45 -4.11 -16.44
C LYS A 233 2.99 -3.69 -16.41
N THR A 234 2.38 -3.65 -15.22
CA THR A 234 1.02 -3.16 -15.02
C THR A 234 0.86 -1.69 -15.36
N GLY A 235 1.96 -0.91 -15.42
CA GLY A 235 1.90 0.53 -15.70
C GLY A 235 1.31 1.32 -14.54
N ILE A 236 0.97 2.58 -14.81
CA ILE A 236 0.36 3.52 -13.87
C ILE A 236 -1.15 3.30 -13.86
N PHE A 237 -1.82 3.47 -15.00
CA PHE A 237 -3.27 3.33 -15.13
C PHE A 237 -3.72 1.89 -14.95
N GLY A 238 -2.97 0.92 -15.47
CA GLY A 238 -3.26 -0.48 -15.20
C GLY A 238 -3.10 -0.87 -13.72
N LEU A 239 -2.22 -0.19 -12.96
CA LEU A 239 -2.11 -0.36 -11.51
C LEU A 239 -3.30 0.27 -10.78
N VAL A 240 -3.74 1.46 -11.19
CA VAL A 240 -4.97 2.08 -10.66
C VAL A 240 -6.17 1.15 -10.87
N ASP A 241 -6.31 0.54 -12.04
CA ASP A 241 -7.37 -0.44 -12.31
C ASP A 241 -7.25 -1.70 -11.45
N LEU A 242 -6.03 -2.13 -11.13
CA LEU A 242 -5.77 -3.27 -10.26
C LEU A 242 -6.15 -2.97 -8.81
N VAL A 243 -5.80 -1.79 -8.30
CA VAL A 243 -6.12 -1.33 -6.95
C VAL A 243 -7.62 -1.04 -6.81
N GLY A 244 -8.17 -0.31 -7.78
CA GLY A 244 -9.55 0.15 -7.85
C GLY A 244 -9.62 1.67 -7.98
N VAL A 245 -10.27 2.13 -9.05
CA VAL A 245 -10.44 3.57 -9.36
C VAL A 245 -11.19 4.29 -8.23
N ASP A 246 -12.16 3.61 -7.61
CA ASP A 246 -12.96 4.11 -6.49
C ASP A 246 -12.17 4.32 -5.19
N LEU A 247 -10.98 3.74 -5.07
CA LEU A 247 -10.13 3.94 -3.90
C LEU A 247 -9.29 5.22 -4.01
N MET A 248 -9.09 5.78 -5.20
CA MET A 248 -8.25 6.98 -5.36
C MET A 248 -8.76 8.18 -4.56
N PRO A 249 -10.06 8.56 -4.63
CA PRO A 249 -10.54 9.72 -3.87
C PRO A 249 -10.48 9.48 -2.36
N LEU A 250 -10.67 8.23 -1.93
CA LEU A 250 -10.63 7.85 -0.51
C LEU A 250 -9.21 7.98 0.06
N LEU A 251 -8.20 7.48 -0.67
CA LEU A 251 -6.80 7.58 -0.27
C LEU A 251 -6.32 9.03 -0.26
N SER A 252 -6.63 9.79 -1.33
CA SER A 252 -6.28 11.21 -1.42
C SER A 252 -6.90 12.02 -0.28
N LYS A 253 -8.19 11.81 0.02
CA LYS A 253 -8.88 12.44 1.15
C LYS A 253 -8.25 12.07 2.49
N SER A 254 -7.95 10.79 2.70
CA SER A 254 -7.36 10.32 3.96
C SER A 254 -5.99 10.95 4.22
N LEU A 255 -5.11 10.97 3.22
CA LEU A 255 -3.78 11.57 3.34
C LEU A 255 -3.88 13.09 3.52
N SER A 256 -4.69 13.76 2.69
CA SER A 256 -4.88 15.21 2.78
C SER A 256 -5.46 15.66 4.13
N SER A 257 -6.26 14.82 4.80
CA SER A 257 -6.80 15.14 6.13
C SER A 257 -5.82 14.96 7.29
N THR A 258 -4.67 14.32 7.06
CA THR A 258 -3.72 13.93 8.11
C THR A 258 -2.31 14.46 7.91
N LEU A 259 -1.93 14.79 6.67
CA LEU A 259 -0.63 15.37 6.34
C LEU A 259 -0.46 16.78 6.92
N PRO A 260 0.77 17.16 7.32
CA PRO A 260 1.05 18.49 7.84
C PRO A 260 0.86 19.55 6.75
N ALA A 261 0.39 20.73 7.14
CA ALA A 261 0.22 21.84 6.22
C ALA A 261 1.54 22.16 5.48
N GLY A 262 1.44 22.35 4.15
CA GLY A 262 2.61 22.59 3.30
C GLY A 262 3.28 21.33 2.75
N ASP A 263 2.77 20.13 3.04
CA ASP A 263 3.26 18.90 2.40
C ASP A 263 3.06 18.97 0.85
N PRO A 264 4.08 18.67 0.03
CA PRO A 264 3.97 18.67 -1.43
C PRO A 264 2.85 17.79 -2.00
N TYR A 265 2.34 16.82 -1.23
CA TYR A 265 1.19 16.02 -1.62
C TYR A 265 -0.04 16.87 -1.96
N PHE A 266 -0.23 18.00 -1.26
CA PHE A 266 -1.37 18.89 -1.52
C PHE A 266 -1.38 19.44 -2.94
N ASP A 267 -0.22 19.62 -3.58
CA ASP A 267 -0.12 20.11 -4.96
C ASP A 267 -0.63 19.09 -5.98
N THR A 268 -0.77 17.82 -5.58
CA THR A 268 -1.31 16.76 -6.43
C THR A 268 -2.84 16.68 -6.37
N VAL A 269 -3.46 17.29 -5.35
CA VAL A 269 -4.88 17.19 -5.08
C VAL A 269 -5.65 18.16 -5.97
N ARG A 270 -6.48 17.62 -6.86
CA ARG A 270 -7.36 18.42 -7.70
C ARG A 270 -8.65 17.67 -8.01
N ASP A 271 -9.65 18.42 -8.49
CA ASP A 271 -10.90 17.84 -8.97
C ASP A 271 -10.64 16.93 -10.19
N MET A 272 -11.29 15.77 -10.22
CA MET A 272 -11.15 14.78 -11.30
C MET A 272 -12.52 14.34 -11.82
N PRO A 273 -13.26 15.19 -12.56
CA PRO A 273 -14.62 14.89 -13.02
C PRO A 273 -14.72 13.59 -13.84
N LEU A 274 -13.66 13.23 -14.58
CA LEU A 274 -13.60 11.97 -15.31
C LEU A 274 -13.64 10.76 -14.38
N VAL A 275 -12.84 10.79 -13.30
CA VAL A 275 -12.77 9.71 -12.32
C VAL A 275 -14.10 9.59 -11.58
N ASP A 276 -14.71 10.71 -11.19
CA ASP A 276 -16.02 10.72 -10.54
C ASP A 276 -17.11 10.12 -11.44
N LYS A 277 -17.13 10.49 -12.72
CA LYS A 277 -18.03 9.90 -13.72
C LYS A 277 -17.81 8.39 -13.86
N MET A 278 -16.55 7.95 -13.98
CA MET A 278 -16.21 6.52 -14.06
C MET A 278 -16.77 5.75 -12.86
N ILE A 279 -16.57 6.26 -11.65
CA ILE A 279 -17.06 5.64 -10.42
C ILE A 279 -18.59 5.57 -10.42
N ALA A 280 -19.27 6.67 -10.76
CA ALA A 280 -20.73 6.75 -10.81
C ALA A 280 -21.34 5.73 -11.81
N GLU A 281 -20.66 5.46 -12.92
CA GLU A 281 -21.09 4.50 -13.94
C GLU A 281 -20.70 3.03 -13.63
N GLY A 282 -19.91 2.81 -12.58
CA GLY A 282 -19.46 1.50 -12.11
C GLY A 282 -18.15 1.01 -12.73
N PHE A 283 -17.35 1.91 -13.33
CA PHE A 283 -16.02 1.64 -13.85
C PHE A 283 -14.96 1.78 -12.75
N THR A 284 -14.98 0.83 -11.80
CA THR A 284 -14.13 0.84 -10.60
C THR A 284 -12.83 0.01 -10.74
N GLY A 285 -12.37 -0.24 -11.96
CA GLY A 285 -11.21 -1.09 -12.26
C GLY A 285 -11.56 -2.57 -12.41
N ARG A 286 -10.62 -3.47 -12.10
CA ARG A 286 -10.74 -4.93 -12.33
C ARG A 286 -11.84 -5.61 -11.51
N LYS A 287 -12.26 -4.99 -10.41
CA LYS A 287 -13.36 -5.48 -9.56
C LYS A 287 -14.75 -5.07 -10.07
N GLY A 288 -14.83 -4.09 -10.97
CA GLY A 288 -16.08 -3.53 -11.51
C GLY A 288 -16.28 -3.87 -12.99
N LYS A 289 -16.89 -2.94 -13.73
CA LYS A 289 -17.11 -3.07 -15.19
C LYS A 289 -15.83 -2.87 -16.04
N GLY A 290 -14.68 -2.64 -15.39
CA GLY A 290 -13.45 -2.13 -15.99
C GLY A 290 -13.04 -0.79 -15.36
N GLY A 291 -11.92 -0.22 -15.78
CA GLY A 291 -11.47 1.11 -15.38
C GLY A 291 -10.90 1.87 -16.57
N PHE A 292 -9.68 2.38 -16.48
CA PHE A 292 -8.98 2.97 -17.63
C PHE A 292 -8.78 1.97 -18.77
N TYR A 293 -8.65 0.69 -18.43
CA TYR A 293 -8.70 -0.44 -19.33
C TYR A 293 -9.92 -1.31 -19.04
N ARG A 294 -10.48 -1.91 -20.10
CA ARG A 294 -11.52 -2.93 -19.96
C ARG A 294 -11.47 -3.93 -21.10
N PHE A 295 -12.00 -5.13 -20.84
CA PHE A 295 -12.20 -6.14 -21.87
C PHE A 295 -13.68 -6.24 -22.19
N ASP A 296 -14.05 -5.90 -23.42
CA ASP A 296 -15.40 -6.13 -23.92
C ASP A 296 -15.55 -7.60 -24.30
N LYS A 297 -16.36 -8.33 -23.53
CA LYS A 297 -16.62 -9.76 -23.77
C LYS A 297 -17.45 -10.01 -25.03
N ALA A 298 -18.31 -9.06 -25.43
CA ALA A 298 -19.19 -9.24 -26.58
C ALA A 298 -18.40 -9.19 -27.89
N THR A 299 -17.52 -8.19 -28.01
CA THR A 299 -16.66 -8.01 -29.19
C THR A 299 -15.30 -8.70 -29.07
N ARG A 300 -14.98 -9.24 -27.88
CA ARG A 300 -13.66 -9.80 -27.51
C ARG A 300 -12.50 -8.82 -27.73
N THR A 301 -12.77 -7.53 -27.54
CA THR A 301 -11.83 -6.44 -27.80
C THR A 301 -11.35 -5.84 -26.48
N LYS A 302 -10.07 -5.51 -26.39
CA LYS A 302 -9.57 -4.68 -25.30
C LYS A 302 -9.83 -3.21 -25.64
N LEU A 303 -10.35 -2.48 -24.67
CA LEU A 303 -10.66 -1.07 -24.80
C LEU A 303 -9.86 -0.27 -23.77
N SER A 304 -9.51 0.94 -24.14
CA SER A 304 -8.92 1.95 -23.26
C SER A 304 -9.79 3.20 -23.23
N LEU A 305 -9.78 3.88 -22.10
CA LEU A 305 -10.48 5.14 -21.90
C LEU A 305 -9.68 6.28 -22.55
N ASP A 306 -10.36 7.17 -23.26
CA ASP A 306 -9.77 8.44 -23.70
C ASP A 306 -9.83 9.45 -22.55
N LEU A 307 -8.68 9.98 -22.15
CA LEU A 307 -8.60 10.87 -21.00
C LEU A 307 -9.23 12.24 -21.26
N ALA A 308 -9.41 12.65 -22.52
CA ALA A 308 -10.01 13.93 -22.88
C ALA A 308 -11.53 13.84 -23.01
N THR A 309 -12.04 12.76 -23.62
CA THR A 309 -13.50 12.61 -23.87
C THR A 309 -14.21 11.76 -22.82
N GLY A 310 -13.48 10.89 -22.12
CA GLY A 310 -14.03 9.88 -21.23
C GLY A 310 -14.77 8.75 -21.96
N GLU A 311 -14.56 8.61 -23.27
CA GLU A 311 -15.15 7.52 -24.06
C GLU A 311 -14.16 6.35 -24.21
N TYR A 312 -14.69 5.14 -24.31
CA TYR A 312 -13.88 3.96 -24.59
C TYR A 312 -13.63 3.81 -26.09
N ARG A 313 -12.39 3.51 -26.45
CA ARG A 313 -11.96 3.17 -27.81
C ARG A 313 -11.19 1.85 -27.81
N PRO A 314 -11.03 1.17 -28.96
CA PRO A 314 -10.13 0.02 -29.06
C PRO A 314 -8.73 0.39 -28.54
N GLU A 315 -8.19 -0.44 -27.65
CA GLU A 315 -6.82 -0.27 -27.11
C GLU A 315 -5.84 -0.24 -28.28
N ALA A 316 -5.03 0.82 -28.34
CA ALA A 316 -4.06 1.01 -29.39
C ALA A 316 -2.65 0.81 -28.82
N LYS A 317 -1.80 0.07 -29.55
CA LYS A 317 -0.38 0.00 -29.19
C LYS A 317 0.26 1.38 -29.48
N PRO A 318 0.86 2.05 -28.48
CA PRO A 318 1.55 3.31 -28.70
C PRO A 318 2.79 3.07 -29.57
N ALA A 319 3.29 4.15 -30.20
CA ALA A 319 4.55 4.10 -30.92
C ALA A 319 5.67 3.60 -30.00
N ASP A 320 6.66 2.89 -30.54
CA ASP A 320 7.78 2.44 -29.72
C ASP A 320 8.61 3.66 -29.28
N LEU A 321 9.05 3.65 -28.01
CA LEU A 321 9.89 4.72 -27.47
C LEU A 321 11.21 4.84 -28.27
N PRO A 322 11.68 6.07 -28.56
CA PRO A 322 12.79 6.30 -29.49
C PRO A 322 14.13 5.81 -28.93
N GLY A 323 14.94 5.17 -29.79
CA GLY A 323 16.33 4.82 -29.48
C GLY A 323 16.51 4.03 -28.19
N LYS A 324 17.24 4.61 -27.22
CA LYS A 324 17.57 3.95 -25.94
C LYS A 324 16.59 4.25 -24.80
N THR A 325 15.62 5.15 -24.99
CA THR A 325 14.70 5.62 -23.95
C THR A 325 13.89 4.48 -23.30
N GLY A 326 13.58 3.42 -24.04
CA GLY A 326 12.91 2.22 -23.49
C GLY A 326 13.74 1.35 -22.53
N LYS A 327 15.02 1.70 -22.29
CA LYS A 327 15.94 0.93 -21.42
C LYS A 327 16.81 1.81 -20.52
N ASP A 328 17.07 3.04 -20.93
CA ASP A 328 18.00 3.96 -20.28
C ASP A 328 17.25 5.15 -19.69
N LEU A 329 17.40 5.35 -18.38
CA LEU A 329 16.66 6.34 -17.61
C LEU A 329 17.07 7.77 -17.98
N ALA A 330 18.38 8.01 -18.16
CA ALA A 330 18.89 9.32 -18.53
C ALA A 330 18.45 9.72 -19.94
N ALA A 331 18.51 8.79 -20.90
CA ALA A 331 17.99 9.00 -22.24
C ALA A 331 16.48 9.31 -22.23
N LEU A 332 15.69 8.59 -21.41
CA LEU A 332 14.26 8.85 -21.30
C LEU A 332 13.97 10.28 -20.81
N ILE A 333 14.65 10.72 -19.76
CA ILE A 333 14.47 12.06 -19.18
C ILE A 333 14.92 13.17 -20.14
N ALA A 334 15.96 12.91 -20.94
CA ALA A 334 16.51 13.86 -21.91
C ALA A 334 15.73 13.91 -23.24
N GLU A 335 14.78 12.99 -23.46
CA GLU A 335 14.02 12.91 -24.72
C GLU A 335 13.16 14.17 -24.93
N PRO A 336 13.23 14.83 -26.09
CA PRO A 336 12.41 16.01 -26.36
C PRO A 336 10.90 15.74 -26.36
N GLY A 337 10.12 16.79 -26.13
CA GLY A 337 8.66 16.74 -26.22
C GLY A 337 8.00 16.03 -25.04
N LYS A 338 6.81 15.45 -25.28
CA LYS A 338 5.96 14.88 -24.22
C LYS A 338 6.62 13.71 -23.48
N ILE A 339 7.48 12.93 -24.14
CA ILE A 339 8.11 11.74 -23.53
C ILE A 339 9.01 12.14 -22.36
N GLY A 340 10.04 12.95 -22.60
CA GLY A 340 10.94 13.36 -21.51
C GLY A 340 10.29 14.34 -20.54
N THR A 341 9.35 15.18 -21.00
CA THR A 341 8.59 16.08 -20.12
C THR A 341 7.75 15.30 -19.12
N TYR A 342 6.98 14.30 -19.57
CA TYR A 342 6.22 13.41 -18.71
C TYR A 342 7.12 12.59 -17.78
N ALA A 343 8.22 12.04 -18.33
CA ALA A 343 9.15 11.25 -17.53
C ALA A 343 9.79 12.05 -16.39
N TRP A 344 10.24 13.27 -16.69
CA TRP A 344 10.79 14.17 -15.69
C TRP A 344 9.73 14.61 -14.68
N THR A 345 8.53 14.95 -15.13
CA THR A 345 7.45 15.37 -14.22
C THR A 345 7.18 14.29 -13.16
N ILE A 346 7.18 13.02 -13.55
CA ILE A 346 7.01 11.90 -12.59
C ILE A 346 8.22 11.78 -11.68
N LEU A 347 9.41 11.58 -12.28
CA LEU A 347 10.62 11.23 -11.52
C LEU A 347 11.10 12.39 -10.65
N GLY A 348 11.19 13.60 -11.21
CA GLY A 348 11.65 14.77 -10.48
C GLY A 348 10.77 15.09 -9.27
N ASN A 349 9.45 14.90 -9.36
CA ASN A 349 8.56 15.05 -8.19
C ASN A 349 8.71 13.89 -7.22
N THR A 350 8.58 12.65 -7.70
CA THR A 350 8.55 11.47 -6.83
C THR A 350 9.86 11.25 -6.08
N LEU A 351 11.00 11.43 -6.74
CA LEU A 351 12.33 11.25 -6.14
C LEU A 351 12.66 12.37 -5.17
N SER A 352 12.27 13.61 -5.48
CA SER A 352 12.40 14.74 -4.54
C SER A 352 11.56 14.49 -3.29
N TYR A 353 10.31 14.06 -3.45
CA TYR A 353 9.43 13.76 -2.32
C TYR A 353 9.97 12.61 -1.47
N ALA A 354 10.42 11.52 -2.09
CA ALA A 354 11.06 10.41 -1.37
C ALA A 354 12.31 10.87 -0.58
N ALA A 355 13.09 11.79 -1.14
CA ALA A 355 14.26 12.36 -0.47
C ALA A 355 13.89 13.25 0.73
N MET A 356 12.75 13.95 0.69
CA MET A 356 12.24 14.73 1.84
C MET A 356 11.81 13.81 2.99
N LEU A 357 11.35 12.60 2.69
CA LEU A 357 10.84 11.67 3.70
C LEU A 357 11.93 10.96 4.52
N VAL A 358 13.21 11.13 4.19
CA VAL A 358 14.30 10.62 5.04
C VAL A 358 14.39 11.43 6.32
N GLY A 359 14.41 10.74 7.45
CA GLY A 359 14.29 11.33 8.78
C GLY A 359 12.84 11.57 9.21
N GLU A 360 11.90 11.66 8.28
CA GLU A 360 10.48 11.88 8.58
C GLU A 360 9.67 10.59 8.60
N ALA A 361 9.66 9.82 7.51
CA ALA A 361 8.93 8.56 7.39
C ALA A 361 9.80 7.33 7.70
N ALA A 362 11.11 7.44 7.49
CA ALA A 362 12.10 6.39 7.77
C ALA A 362 13.45 7.00 8.14
N ASP A 363 14.27 6.30 8.92
CA ASP A 363 15.60 6.78 9.32
C ASP A 363 16.69 6.53 8.25
N ASP A 364 16.43 5.66 7.28
CA ASP A 364 17.41 5.26 6.28
C ASP A 364 16.80 5.13 4.87
N VAL A 365 17.66 5.25 3.86
CA VAL A 365 17.30 5.20 2.44
C VAL A 365 16.90 3.79 1.98
N VAL A 366 17.42 2.75 2.66
CA VAL A 366 17.14 1.34 2.31
C VAL A 366 15.68 1.00 2.62
N ALA A 367 15.16 1.50 3.75
CA ALA A 367 13.76 1.37 4.12
C ALA A 367 12.83 1.99 3.06
N ILE A 368 13.18 3.17 2.54
CA ILE A 368 12.42 3.85 1.48
C ILE A 368 12.46 3.05 0.16
N ASP A 369 13.64 2.56 -0.20
CA ASP A 369 13.79 1.74 -1.39
C ASP A 369 13.04 0.41 -1.29
N ASP A 370 13.20 -0.32 -0.19
CA ASP A 370 12.52 -1.59 0.05
C ASP A 370 11.01 -1.41 0.12
N ALA A 371 10.50 -0.31 0.68
CA ALA A 371 9.08 0.00 0.70
C ALA A 371 8.50 0.06 -0.72
N MET A 372 9.15 0.76 -1.65
CA MET A 372 8.67 0.87 -3.03
C MET A 372 8.91 -0.42 -3.82
N LYS A 373 10.07 -1.06 -3.64
CA LYS A 373 10.42 -2.31 -4.34
C LYS A 373 9.51 -3.46 -3.94
N LEU A 374 9.12 -3.55 -2.67
CA LEU A 374 8.37 -4.70 -2.14
C LEU A 374 6.88 -4.43 -1.97
N GLY A 375 6.48 -3.16 -1.81
CA GLY A 375 5.10 -2.70 -1.70
C GLY A 375 4.46 -2.36 -3.05
N TYR A 376 5.23 -1.81 -3.99
CA TYR A 376 4.75 -1.42 -5.33
C TYR A 376 5.42 -2.20 -6.47
N ASN A 377 6.25 -3.21 -6.14
CA ASN A 377 6.99 -4.03 -7.11
C ASN A 377 7.86 -3.21 -8.07
N TRP A 378 8.37 -2.07 -7.61
CA TRP A 378 9.38 -1.35 -8.35
C TRP A 378 10.66 -2.19 -8.46
N LYS A 379 11.31 -2.14 -9.61
CA LYS A 379 12.58 -2.81 -9.84
C LYS A 379 13.71 -2.13 -9.07
N TYR A 380 13.65 -0.81 -9.01
CA TYR A 380 14.62 0.04 -8.32
C TYR A 380 13.87 0.94 -7.35
N GLY A 381 14.40 1.11 -6.15
CA GLY A 381 13.86 2.05 -5.17
C GLY A 381 14.16 3.51 -5.58
N PRO A 382 13.52 4.50 -4.93
CA PRO A 382 13.80 5.90 -5.19
C PRO A 382 15.30 6.27 -5.14
N PHE A 383 16.06 5.84 -4.14
CA PHE A 383 17.49 6.18 -4.01
C PHE A 383 18.36 5.42 -5.03
N GLU A 384 18.04 4.15 -5.32
CA GLU A 384 18.65 3.45 -6.45
C GLU A 384 18.38 4.14 -7.81
N LEU A 385 17.22 4.80 -7.99
CA LEU A 385 16.91 5.61 -9.17
C LEU A 385 17.66 6.94 -9.16
N ILE A 386 17.77 7.59 -8.00
CA ILE A 386 18.56 8.82 -7.84
C ILE A 386 20.03 8.56 -8.18
N ASP A 387 20.62 7.46 -7.70
CA ASP A 387 22.01 7.09 -8.02
C ASP A 387 22.22 6.84 -9.52
N ARG A 388 21.22 6.28 -10.20
CA ARG A 388 21.26 6.10 -11.67
C ARG A 388 21.19 7.41 -12.44
N MET A 389 20.55 8.42 -11.87
CA MET A 389 20.47 9.77 -12.46
C MET A 389 21.67 10.64 -12.11
N GLY A 390 22.28 10.38 -10.95
CA GLY A 390 23.26 11.26 -10.30
C GLY A 390 22.55 12.17 -9.28
N PRO A 391 22.83 12.02 -7.96
CA PRO A 391 22.19 12.85 -6.94
C PRO A 391 22.42 14.35 -7.14
N GLY A 392 23.65 14.75 -7.51
CA GLY A 392 24.00 16.13 -7.84
C GLY A 392 23.29 16.66 -9.09
N VAL A 393 23.04 15.80 -10.09
CA VAL A 393 22.27 16.15 -11.29
C VAL A 393 20.81 16.42 -10.95
N LEU A 394 20.22 15.58 -10.09
CA LEU A 394 18.86 15.80 -9.59
C LEU A 394 18.80 17.11 -8.80
N ALA A 395 19.72 17.31 -7.85
CA ALA A 395 19.76 18.52 -7.02
C ALA A 395 19.91 19.80 -7.86
N ALA A 396 20.83 19.81 -8.82
CA ALA A 396 21.05 20.95 -9.71
C ALA A 396 19.80 21.26 -10.54
N ARG A 397 19.16 20.24 -11.12
CA ARG A 397 17.95 20.45 -11.91
C ARG A 397 16.76 20.94 -11.07
N LEU A 398 16.59 20.45 -9.84
CA LEU A 398 15.58 20.98 -8.92
C LEU A 398 15.83 22.47 -8.62
N ALA A 399 17.08 22.84 -8.35
CA ALA A 399 17.46 24.23 -8.09
C ALA A 399 17.23 25.14 -9.32
N ASP A 400 17.59 24.69 -10.52
CA ASP A 400 17.38 25.42 -11.77
C ASP A 400 15.88 25.64 -12.07
N GLU A 401 15.03 24.70 -11.64
CA GLU A 401 13.56 24.81 -11.71
C GLU A 401 12.95 25.65 -10.57
N GLY A 402 13.77 26.18 -9.65
CA GLY A 402 13.32 26.97 -8.51
C GLY A 402 12.59 26.15 -7.44
N ARG A 403 12.79 24.83 -7.42
CA ARG A 403 12.17 23.90 -6.45
C ARG A 403 13.08 23.73 -5.23
N ASP A 404 12.47 23.44 -4.09
CA ASP A 404 13.21 23.10 -2.88
C ASP A 404 14.07 21.85 -3.11
N VAL A 405 15.34 21.92 -2.71
CA VAL A 405 16.28 20.80 -2.80
C VAL A 405 16.33 20.10 -1.44
N PRO A 406 15.89 18.83 -1.35
CA PRO A 406 15.99 18.05 -0.12
C PRO A 406 17.42 18.01 0.43
N ALA A 407 17.58 18.29 1.72
CA ALA A 407 18.89 18.42 2.38
C ALA A 407 19.80 17.20 2.19
N ILE A 408 19.21 16.00 2.07
CA ILE A 408 19.96 14.77 1.84
C ILE A 408 20.65 14.75 0.46
N LEU A 409 20.05 15.35 -0.57
CA LEU A 409 20.66 15.48 -1.90
C LEU A 409 21.84 16.45 -1.86
N THR A 410 21.69 17.59 -1.17
CA THR A 410 22.80 18.54 -0.95
C THR A 410 23.95 17.88 -0.18
N THR A 411 23.63 17.05 0.80
CA THR A 411 24.63 16.33 1.62
C THR A 411 25.38 15.29 0.79
N ALA A 412 24.67 14.56 -0.08
CA ALA A 412 25.29 13.58 -0.98
C ALA A 412 26.25 14.24 -1.98
N GLY A 413 25.82 15.36 -2.58
CA GLY A 413 26.53 15.98 -3.70
C GLY A 413 26.53 15.04 -4.92
N ASP A 414 27.69 14.82 -5.53
CA ASP A 414 27.81 13.88 -6.66
C ASP A 414 28.03 12.42 -6.24
N ARG A 415 28.13 12.13 -4.93
CA ARG A 415 28.38 10.78 -4.42
C ARG A 415 27.09 9.96 -4.43
N PRO A 416 27.12 8.67 -4.80
CA PRO A 416 25.97 7.80 -4.69
C PRO A 416 25.58 7.59 -3.22
N PHE A 417 24.33 7.19 -3.00
CA PHE A 417 23.81 6.79 -1.69
C PHE A 417 24.28 5.39 -1.28
N TYR A 418 24.58 4.52 -2.26
CA TYR A 418 25.02 3.13 -2.06
C TYR A 418 26.49 2.88 -2.35
#